data_AF-A0A7X9A1F9-F1
#
_entry.id   AF-A0A7X9A1F9-F1
#
_cell.length_a   1.000
_cell.length_b   1.000
_cell.length_c   1.000
_cell.angle_alpha   90.00
_cell.angle_beta   90.00
_cell.angle_gamma   90.00
#
_symmetry.space_group_name_H-M   'P 1'
#
loop_
_entity.id
_entity.type
_entity.pdbx_description
1 polymer ?
#
loop_
_entity_poly.entity_id
_entity_poly.type
_entity_poly.pdbx_seq_one_letter_code
_entity_poly.pdbx_strand_id
1 'polypeptide(L)'
;ESYKLVGYETVAFLVCNGSPTCGYDLTSYDENWGGNTNEAFEYNDAIVPGMGVLIEEMHEAIKDRGLELPPFFGLSLDDASVPLDEIIADFKEFMTGAMARFDE
;
A
#
# COMPACT_ATOMS: atom_id res chain seq x y z
N GLU A 1 -6.82 -8.04 -16.75
CA GLU A 1 -7.37 -8.77 -17.91
C GLU A 1 -6.37 -9.74 -18.55
N SER A 2 -5.36 -9.27 -19.31
CA SER A 2 -4.49 -10.16 -20.12
C SER A 2 -3.72 -11.23 -19.33
N TYR A 3 -3.20 -10.90 -18.14
CA TYR A 3 -2.49 -11.86 -17.29
C TYR A 3 -3.41 -12.98 -16.79
N LYS A 4 -4.65 -12.64 -16.40
CA LYS A 4 -5.67 -13.61 -15.98
C LYS A 4 -6.05 -14.56 -17.13
N LEU A 5 -6.16 -14.03 -18.36
CA LEU A 5 -6.49 -14.83 -19.55
C LEU A 5 -5.43 -15.88 -19.90
N VAL A 6 -4.17 -15.66 -19.53
CA VAL A 6 -3.07 -16.61 -19.75
C VAL A 6 -2.74 -17.45 -18.51
N GLY A 7 -3.59 -17.41 -17.47
CA GLY A 7 -3.51 -18.28 -16.30
C GLY A 7 -2.68 -17.73 -15.12
N TYR A 8 -2.28 -16.46 -15.13
CA TYR A 8 -1.69 -15.84 -13.94
C TYR A 8 -2.78 -15.38 -12.98
N GLU A 9 -2.49 -15.54 -11.70
CA GLU A 9 -3.31 -15.00 -10.62
C GLU A 9 -2.54 -13.95 -9.83
N THR A 10 -3.24 -12.90 -9.43
CA THR A 10 -2.65 -11.83 -8.62
C THR A 10 -2.57 -12.30 -7.17
N VAL A 11 -1.34 -12.53 -6.69
CA VAL A 11 -1.07 -12.90 -5.29
C VAL A 11 -1.31 -11.73 -4.34
N ALA A 12 -0.79 -10.55 -4.67
CA ALA A 12 -0.98 -9.34 -3.87
C ALA A 12 -0.56 -8.07 -4.65
N PHE A 13 -1.01 -6.92 -4.16
CA PHE A 13 -0.45 -5.60 -4.46
C PHE A 13 0.38 -5.13 -3.26
N LEU A 14 1.63 -4.76 -3.54
CA LEU A 14 2.55 -4.21 -2.54
C LEU A 14 2.67 -2.72 -2.75
N VAL A 15 2.45 -1.95 -1.68
CA VAL A 15 2.43 -0.49 -1.73
C VAL A 15 3.22 0.12 -0.57
N CYS A 16 3.40 1.44 -0.54
CA CYS A 16 4.29 2.12 0.40
C CYS A 16 3.46 2.86 1.45
N ASN A 17 3.28 2.25 2.63
CA ASN A 17 2.62 2.91 3.76
C ASN A 17 3.40 4.16 4.18
N GLY A 18 2.65 5.22 4.48
CA GLY A 18 3.15 6.56 4.74
C GLY A 18 3.26 7.43 3.49
N SER A 19 3.10 6.89 2.27
CA SER A 19 3.08 7.68 1.05
C SER A 19 1.71 8.36 0.85
N PRO A 20 1.67 9.65 0.47
CA PRO A 20 0.42 10.35 0.14
C PRO A 20 -0.20 9.83 -1.17
N THR A 21 0.58 9.10 -1.97
CA THR A 21 0.13 8.55 -3.25
C THR A 21 -0.14 7.07 -3.18
N CYS A 22 0.76 6.28 -2.60
CA CYS A 22 0.69 4.82 -2.61
C CYS A 22 0.58 4.17 -1.22
N GLY A 23 0.08 4.87 -0.20
CA GLY A 23 -0.25 4.28 1.10
C GLY A 23 -1.51 3.39 1.06
N TYR A 24 -1.56 2.35 1.91
CA TYR A 24 -2.76 1.48 2.03
C TYR A 24 -3.46 1.66 3.37
N ASP A 25 -2.78 1.35 4.47
CA ASP A 25 -3.31 1.50 5.82
C ASP A 25 -2.89 2.85 6.43
N LEU A 26 -1.73 3.33 6.00
CA LEU A 26 -1.15 4.60 6.40
C LEU A 26 -0.83 5.42 5.16
N THR A 27 -1.17 6.69 5.19
CA THR A 27 -0.81 7.71 4.21
C THR A 27 -0.16 8.90 4.93
N SER A 28 0.11 9.99 4.21
CA SER A 28 0.57 11.23 4.83
C SER A 28 -0.26 12.43 4.40
N TYR A 29 -0.48 13.34 5.34
CA TYR A 29 -1.23 14.57 5.13
C TYR A 29 -0.74 15.67 6.08
N ASP A 30 -0.54 16.86 5.53
CA ASP A 30 -0.38 18.09 6.30
C ASP A 30 -1.08 19.24 5.54
N GLU A 31 -1.82 20.09 6.26
CA GLU A 31 -2.65 21.15 5.68
C GLU A 31 -1.82 22.23 4.96
N ASN A 32 -0.55 22.37 5.35
CA ASN A 32 0.39 23.34 4.80
C ASN A 32 1.26 22.72 3.70
N TRP A 33 1.37 21.38 3.67
CA TRP A 33 2.29 20.67 2.78
C TRP A 33 1.60 20.13 1.51
N GLY A 34 1.77 20.84 0.40
CA GLY A 34 1.31 20.42 -0.94
C GLY A 34 2.31 19.62 -1.76
N GLY A 35 3.28 18.95 -1.12
CA GLY A 35 4.39 18.26 -1.80
C GLY A 35 5.62 19.16 -2.08
N ASN A 36 5.70 20.32 -1.43
CA ASN A 36 6.85 21.22 -1.53
C ASN A 36 8.01 20.70 -0.67
N THR A 37 9.21 20.57 -1.24
CA THR A 37 10.40 20.10 -0.51
C THR A 37 11.09 21.20 0.31
N ASN A 38 10.60 22.44 0.26
CA ASN A 38 11.21 23.60 0.94
C ASN A 38 10.60 23.91 2.31
N GLU A 39 9.54 23.21 2.70
CA GLU A 39 8.96 23.32 4.04
C GLU A 39 9.62 22.28 4.93
N ALA A 40 10.28 22.77 5.99
CA ALA A 40 10.82 21.89 7.02
C ALA A 40 9.66 21.41 7.90
N PHE A 41 9.27 20.15 7.74
CA PHE A 41 8.33 19.46 8.61
C PHE A 41 8.85 18.06 8.91
N GLU A 42 8.50 17.54 10.09
CA GLU A 42 8.83 16.17 10.48
C GLU A 42 7.86 15.21 9.80
N TYR A 43 8.35 14.42 8.85
CA TYR A 43 7.48 13.58 8.00
C TYR A 43 6.63 12.60 8.81
N ASN A 44 7.20 11.99 9.85
CA ASN A 44 6.51 11.06 10.73
C ASN A 44 5.27 11.67 11.42
N ASP A 45 5.26 12.97 11.68
CA ASP A 45 4.10 13.65 12.29
C ASP A 45 2.93 13.80 11.31
N ALA A 46 3.20 13.74 10.00
CA ALA A 46 2.21 13.79 8.95
C ALA A 46 1.63 12.41 8.61
N ILE A 47 2.17 11.31 9.16
CA ILE A 47 1.66 9.96 8.90
C ILE A 47 0.31 9.78 9.61
N VAL A 48 -0.72 9.45 8.83
CA VAL A 48 -2.09 9.29 9.32
C VAL A 48 -2.72 8.02 8.75
N PRO A 49 -3.72 7.42 9.42
CA PRO A 49 -4.47 6.31 8.86
C PRO A 49 -5.20 6.70 7.57
N GLY A 50 -5.11 5.85 6.54
CA GLY A 50 -5.77 6.08 5.27
C GLY A 50 -5.01 5.53 4.06
N MET A 51 -5.63 5.67 2.88
CA MET A 51 -5.03 5.29 1.60
C MET A 51 -4.43 6.53 0.92
N GLY A 52 -3.37 6.30 0.16
CA GLY A 52 -2.87 7.31 -0.77
C GLY A 52 -3.79 7.42 -1.98
N VAL A 53 -3.83 8.60 -2.61
CA VAL A 53 -4.79 8.91 -3.68
C VAL A 53 -4.77 7.93 -4.85
N LEU A 54 -3.60 7.40 -5.24
CA LEU A 54 -3.52 6.41 -6.32
C LEU A 54 -4.20 5.09 -5.94
N ILE A 55 -4.11 4.69 -4.67
CA ILE A 55 -4.69 3.45 -4.18
C ILE A 55 -6.20 3.59 -4.07
N GLU A 56 -6.71 4.73 -3.61
CA GLU A 56 -8.15 5.04 -3.57
C GLU A 56 -8.76 4.94 -4.97
N GLU A 57 -8.20 5.65 -5.94
CA GLU A 57 -8.66 5.66 -7.34
C GLU A 57 -8.54 4.27 -7.98
N MET A 58 -7.49 3.51 -7.65
CA MET A 58 -7.32 2.15 -8.13
C MET A 58 -8.38 1.21 -7.55
N HIS A 59 -8.72 1.34 -6.26
CA HIS A 59 -9.79 0.58 -5.63
C HIS A 59 -11.13 0.83 -6.30
N GLU A 60 -11.47 2.10 -6.53
CA GLU A 60 -12.68 2.50 -7.22
C GLU A 60 -12.70 1.95 -8.66
N ALA A 61 -11.60 2.11 -9.40
CA ALA A 61 -11.51 1.61 -10.77
C ALA A 61 -11.62 0.09 -10.88
N ILE A 62 -11.09 -0.68 -9.93
CA ILE A 62 -11.22 -2.15 -9.88
C ILE A 62 -12.69 -2.51 -9.61
N LYS A 63 -13.29 -1.88 -8.60
CA LYS A 63 -14.67 -2.13 -8.19
C LYS A 63 -15.68 -1.76 -9.29
N ASP A 64 -15.51 -0.63 -9.95
CA ASP A 64 -16.37 -0.15 -11.04
C ASP A 64 -16.34 -1.07 -12.26
N ARG A 65 -15.23 -1.79 -12.44
CA ARG A 65 -15.09 -2.83 -13.48
C ARG A 65 -15.65 -4.19 -13.06
N GLY A 66 -16.19 -4.32 -11.84
CA GLY A 66 -16.69 -5.58 -11.29
C GLY A 66 -15.58 -6.63 -11.11
N LEU A 67 -14.33 -6.18 -10.99
CA LEU A 67 -13.19 -7.06 -10.74
C LEU A 67 -13.04 -7.28 -9.23
N GLU A 68 -12.58 -8.46 -8.86
CA GLU A 68 -12.24 -8.77 -7.46
C GLU A 68 -11.03 -7.94 -7.03
N LEU A 69 -11.14 -7.30 -5.87
CA LEU A 69 -10.01 -6.62 -5.25
C LEU A 69 -9.00 -7.68 -4.79
N PRO A 70 -7.76 -7.64 -5.29
CA PRO A 70 -6.71 -8.52 -4.79
C PRO A 70 -6.32 -8.12 -3.36
N PRO A 71 -5.59 -8.97 -2.63
CA PRO A 71 -4.98 -8.58 -1.37
C PRO A 71 -4.02 -7.41 -1.58
N PHE A 72 -4.09 -6.40 -0.71
CA PHE A 72 -3.13 -5.30 -0.64
C PHE A 72 -2.34 -5.39 0.66
N PHE A 73 -1.08 -4.98 0.59
CA PHE A 73 -0.20 -4.85 1.76
C PHE A 73 0.67 -3.61 1.64
N GLY A 74 0.61 -2.76 2.64
CA GLY A 74 1.45 -1.58 2.74
C GLY A 74 2.73 -1.86 3.52
N LEU A 75 3.89 -1.72 2.88
CA LEU A 75 5.19 -1.73 3.55
C LEU A 75 5.43 -0.36 4.18
N SER A 76 5.69 -0.30 5.48
CA SER A 76 5.92 0.95 6.25
C SER A 76 7.26 1.63 5.96
N LEU A 77 7.61 1.81 4.68
CA LEU A 77 8.91 2.31 4.25
C LEU A 77 9.09 3.81 4.50
N ASP A 78 8.00 4.58 4.56
CA ASP A 78 8.04 6.02 4.86
C ASP A 78 7.87 6.33 6.37
N ASP A 79 7.62 5.30 7.20
CA ASP A 79 7.61 5.43 8.66
C ASP A 79 9.01 5.17 9.22
N ALA A 80 9.75 6.25 9.48
CA ALA A 80 11.11 6.14 10.02
C ALA A 80 11.18 5.56 11.45
N SER A 81 10.04 5.37 12.13
CA SER A 81 9.99 4.75 13.45
C SER A 81 9.99 3.21 13.37
N VAL A 82 9.69 2.63 12.20
CA VAL A 82 9.62 1.18 11.99
C VAL A 82 10.95 0.67 11.42
N PRO A 83 11.67 -0.23 12.12
CA PRO A 83 12.91 -0.81 11.59
C PRO A 83 12.66 -1.67 10.36
N LEU A 84 13.60 -1.66 9.40
CA LEU A 84 13.51 -2.45 8.17
C LEU A 84 13.31 -3.96 8.42
N ASP A 85 13.94 -4.51 9.48
CA ASP A 85 13.78 -5.93 9.82
C ASP A 85 12.34 -6.28 10.21
N GLU A 86 11.61 -5.35 10.84
CA GLU A 86 10.19 -5.48 11.18
C GLU A 86 9.34 -5.42 9.90
N ILE A 87 9.59 -4.44 9.03
CA ILE A 87 8.91 -4.34 7.72
C ILE A 87 9.06 -5.64 6.91
N ILE A 88 10.25 -6.22 6.91
CA ILE A 88 10.53 -7.49 6.21
C ILE A 88 9.81 -8.66 6.89
N ALA A 89 9.74 -8.68 8.22
CA ALA A 89 9.04 -9.73 8.97
C ALA A 89 7.53 -9.70 8.65
N ASP A 90 6.91 -8.53 8.73
CA ASP A 90 5.48 -8.35 8.45
C ASP A 90 5.14 -8.71 7.00
N PHE A 91 5.99 -8.30 6.05
CA PHE A 91 5.84 -8.68 4.64
C PHE A 91 5.88 -10.19 4.44
N LYS A 92 6.81 -10.90 5.11
CA LYS A 92 6.91 -12.36 5.01
C LYS A 92 5.70 -13.06 5.61
N GLU A 93 5.18 -12.54 6.72
CA GLU A 93 3.97 -13.06 7.34
C GLU A 93 2.78 -12.91 6.39
N PHE A 94 2.58 -11.70 5.85
CA PHE A 94 1.55 -11.42 4.85
C PHE A 94 1.65 -12.35 3.64
N MET A 95 2.83 -12.49 3.05
CA MET A 95 3.02 -13.33 1.87
C MET A 95 2.76 -14.81 2.16
N THR A 96 3.11 -15.29 3.36
CA THR A 96 2.83 -16.67 3.76
C THR A 96 1.32 -16.92 3.79
N GLY A 97 0.55 -16.00 4.38
CA GLY A 97 -0.91 -16.07 4.38
C GLY A 97 -1.52 -15.91 2.98
N ALA A 98 -1.01 -14.97 2.19
CA ALA A 98 -1.47 -14.71 0.83
C ALA A 98 -1.19 -15.86 -0.13
N MET A 99 -0.14 -16.66 0.12
CA MET A 99 0.20 -17.85 -0.68
C MET A 99 -0.58 -19.09 -0.25
N ALA A 100 -0.90 -19.25 1.04
CA ALA A 100 -1.61 -20.43 1.55
C ALA A 100 -2.97 -20.68 0.86
N ARG A 101 -3.65 -19.61 0.41
CA ARG A 101 -4.92 -19.70 -0.34
C ARG A 101 -4.82 -20.38 -1.72
N PHE A 102 -3.61 -20.63 -2.20
CA PHE A 102 -3.34 -21.28 -3.48
C PHE A 102 -2.92 -22.74 -3.35
N ASP A 103 -2.65 -23.21 -2.13
CA ASP A 103 -2.25 -24.59 -1.85
C ASP A 103 -3.47 -25.49 -1.51
N GLU A 104 -4.69 -24.93 -1.51
CA GLU A 104 -5.99 -25.62 -1.33
C GLU A 104 -6.65 -25.98 -2.67
#